data_AF-G2DBB3-F1
#
_entry.id   AF-G2DBB3-F1
#
_cell.length_a   1.000
_cell.length_b   1.000
_cell.length_c   1.000
_cell.angle_alpha   90.00
_cell.angle_beta   90.00
_cell.angle_gamma   90.00
#
_symmetry.space_group_name_H-M   'P 1'
#
loop_
_entity.id
_entity.type
_entity.pdbx_description
1 polymer ?
#
loop_
_entity_poly.entity_id
_entity_poly.type
_entity_poly.pdbx_seq_one_letter_code
_entity_poly.pdbx_strand_id
1 'polypeptide(L)'
;MESRVVVGVGNIYANESLFRAGIHPQRAANRIALARYQRLAAAIVEVLNAAIAQGGTTLRDFQQEDGSPGYFAQQLQVYGRTGEPCPICAEPIRLKTLGQRSSFYCPLCQR
;
A
#
# COMPACT_ATOMS: atom_id res chain seq x y z
N MET A 1 2.50 7.88 -8.72
CA MET A 1 1.38 7.01 -9.14
C MET A 1 0.85 7.57 -10.44
N GLU A 2 0.97 6.82 -11.52
CA GLU A 2 0.54 7.24 -12.85
C GLU A 2 -0.52 6.25 -13.36
N SER A 3 -1.74 6.74 -13.55
CA SER A 3 -2.86 5.93 -14.06
C SER A 3 -2.60 5.37 -15.47
N ARG A 4 -1.61 5.93 -16.19
CA ARG A 4 -1.12 5.43 -17.48
C ARG A 4 -0.41 4.08 -17.37
N VAL A 5 0.13 3.74 -16.20
CA VAL A 5 0.87 2.49 -15.97
C VAL A 5 -0.06 1.40 -15.44
N VAL A 6 -0.91 1.73 -14.46
CA VAL A 6 -1.92 0.82 -13.91
C VAL A 6 -3.08 1.63 -13.34
N VAL A 7 -4.31 1.20 -13.64
CA VAL A 7 -5.54 1.79 -13.09
C VAL A 7 -6.00 1.00 -11.85
N GLY A 8 -6.75 1.63 -10.95
CA GLY A 8 -7.29 0.99 -9.74
C GLY A 8 -6.35 0.92 -8.54
N VAL A 9 -5.05 1.19 -8.71
CA VAL A 9 -4.09 1.24 -7.59
C VAL A 9 -4.05 2.64 -6.99
N GLY A 10 -4.92 2.88 -5.99
CA GLY A 10 -4.91 4.08 -5.16
C GLY A 10 -3.71 4.15 -4.19
N ASN A 11 -3.60 5.26 -3.46
CA ASN A 11 -2.48 5.50 -2.54
C ASN A 11 -2.36 4.42 -1.46
N ILE A 12 -3.48 3.92 -0.95
CA ILE A 12 -3.52 2.85 0.06
C ILE A 12 -2.86 1.59 -0.51
N TYR A 13 -3.40 1.07 -1.61
CA TYR A 13 -2.92 -0.15 -2.24
C TYR A 13 -1.46 -0.04 -2.71
N ALA A 14 -1.04 1.14 -3.16
CA ALA A 14 0.36 1.39 -3.51
C ALA A 14 1.29 1.22 -2.31
N ASN A 15 0.96 1.81 -1.15
CA ASN A 15 1.79 1.70 0.06
C ASN A 15 1.83 0.26 0.58
N GLU A 16 0.69 -0.42 0.65
CA GLU A 16 0.60 -1.81 1.09
C GLU A 16 1.36 -2.76 0.15
N SER A 17 1.23 -2.57 -1.17
CA SER A 17 1.93 -3.40 -2.16
C SER A 17 3.45 -3.20 -2.11
N LEU A 18 3.92 -1.95 -1.95
CA LEU A 18 5.35 -1.65 -1.81
C LEU A 18 5.93 -2.24 -0.53
N PHE A 19 5.17 -2.20 0.57
CA PHE A 19 5.59 -2.82 1.83
C PHE A 19 5.74 -4.34 1.68
N ARG A 20 4.73 -5.01 1.12
CA ARG A 20 4.73 -6.46 0.88
C ARG A 20 5.82 -6.90 -0.10
N ALA A 21 6.12 -6.05 -1.10
CA ALA A 21 7.22 -6.26 -2.05
C ALA A 21 8.61 -5.94 -1.47
N GLY A 22 8.69 -5.28 -0.30
CA GLY A 22 9.94 -4.84 0.31
C GLY A 22 10.66 -3.75 -0.48
N ILE A 23 9.92 -2.92 -1.23
CA ILE A 23 10.46 -1.87 -2.09
C ILE A 23 10.29 -0.52 -1.40
N HIS A 24 11.39 0.22 -1.27
CA HIS A 24 11.32 1.57 -0.71
C HIS A 24 10.59 2.53 -1.66
N PRO A 25 9.65 3.36 -1.19
CA PRO A 25 8.83 4.21 -2.06
C PRO A 25 9.61 5.28 -2.83
N GLN A 26 10.81 5.64 -2.35
CA GLN A 26 11.71 6.55 -3.07
C GLN A 26 12.68 5.86 -4.04
N ARG A 27 12.63 4.53 -4.14
CA ARG A 27 13.51 3.80 -5.05
C ARG A 27 13.12 4.17 -6.48
N ALA A 28 14.08 4.68 -7.25
CA ALA A 28 13.86 4.98 -8.65
C ALA A 28 13.45 3.70 -9.41
N ALA A 29 12.37 3.78 -10.20
CA ALA A 29 11.79 2.64 -10.91
C ALA A 29 12.84 1.90 -11.76
N ASN A 30 13.65 2.63 -12.53
CA ASN A 30 14.73 2.06 -13.34
C ASN A 30 15.86 1.38 -12.54
N ARG A 31 15.82 1.38 -11.21
CA ARG A 31 16.80 0.73 -10.32
C ARG A 31 16.20 -0.42 -9.51
N ILE A 32 15.07 -0.98 -9.96
CA ILE A 32 14.41 -2.14 -9.37
C ILE A 32 14.67 -3.35 -10.26
N ALA A 33 15.20 -4.42 -9.69
CA ALA A 33 15.44 -5.67 -10.40
C ALA A 33 14.11 -6.33 -10.82
N LEU A 34 14.11 -7.03 -11.95
CA LEU A 34 12.91 -7.71 -12.49
C LEU A 34 12.22 -8.61 -11.46
N ALA A 35 12.98 -9.37 -10.67
CA ALA A 35 12.43 -10.23 -9.62
C ALA A 35 11.63 -9.44 -8.56
N ARG A 36 12.04 -8.21 -8.23
CA ARG A 36 11.29 -7.34 -7.32
C ARG A 36 10.04 -6.78 -8.00
N TYR A 37 10.06 -6.52 -9.30
CA TYR A 37 8.86 -6.14 -10.04
C TYR A 37 7.82 -7.25 -10.10
N GLN A 38 8.25 -8.50 -10.30
CA GLN A 38 7.35 -9.65 -10.25
C GLN A 38 6.71 -9.79 -8.88
N ARG A 39 7.48 -9.62 -7.80
CA ARG A 39 6.95 -9.57 -6.43
C ARG A 39 5.97 -8.42 -6.22
N LEU A 40 6.25 -7.25 -6.79
CA LEU A 40 5.35 -6.10 -6.70
C LEU A 40 4.04 -6.37 -7.45
N ALA A 41 4.09 -6.95 -8.64
CA ALA A 41 2.89 -7.30 -9.40
C ALA A 41 2.02 -8.31 -8.64
N ALA A 42 2.63 -9.37 -8.09
CA ALA A 42 1.94 -10.33 -7.24
C ALA A 42 1.32 -9.67 -5.99
N ALA A 43 2.09 -8.82 -5.30
CA ALA A 43 1.62 -8.08 -4.13
C ALA A 43 0.42 -7.17 -4.45
N ILE A 44 0.42 -6.48 -5.61
CA ILE A 44 -0.71 -5.65 -6.05
C ILE A 44 -1.96 -6.50 -6.22
N VAL A 45 -1.85 -7.65 -6.90
CA VAL A 45 -3.00 -8.56 -7.11
C VAL A 45 -3.52 -9.09 -5.77
N GLU A 46 -2.63 -9.50 -4.87
CA GLU A 46 -3.03 -9.96 -3.52
C GLU A 46 -3.75 -8.88 -2.72
N VAL A 47 -3.20 -7.65 -2.71
CA VAL A 47 -3.77 -6.50 -1.99
C VAL A 47 -5.14 -6.12 -2.56
N LEU A 48 -5.29 -6.08 -3.88
CA LEU A 48 -6.56 -5.77 -4.52
C LEU A 48 -7.59 -6.87 -4.32
N ASN A 49 -7.21 -8.14 -4.42
CA ASN A 49 -8.11 -9.26 -4.16
C ASN A 49 -8.58 -9.29 -2.70
N ALA A 50 -7.67 -9.01 -1.75
CA ALA A 50 -8.02 -8.89 -0.34
C ALA A 50 -8.99 -7.72 -0.12
N ALA A 51 -8.81 -6.60 -0.83
CA ALA A 51 -9.74 -5.47 -0.78
C ALA A 51 -11.11 -5.85 -1.34
N ILE A 52 -11.18 -6.46 -2.52
CA ILE A 52 -12.43 -6.89 -3.16
C ILE A 52 -13.20 -7.88 -2.26
N ALA A 53 -12.49 -8.87 -1.70
CA ALA A 53 -13.10 -9.87 -0.81
C ALA A 53 -13.72 -9.26 0.46
N GLN A 54 -13.24 -8.08 0.88
CA GLN A 54 -13.75 -7.35 2.05
C GLN A 54 -14.75 -6.25 1.69
N GLY A 55 -15.20 -6.18 0.42
CA GLY A 55 -16.10 -5.15 -0.07
C GLY A 55 -15.44 -3.79 -0.32
N GLY A 56 -14.10 -3.75 -0.43
CA GLY A 56 -13.30 -2.56 -0.71
C GLY A 56 -12.85 -1.78 0.53
N THR A 57 -12.14 -0.68 0.29
CA THR A 57 -11.81 0.33 1.31
C THR A 57 -12.92 1.38 1.40
N THR A 58 -13.63 1.44 2.52
CA THR A 58 -14.50 2.59 2.80
C THR A 58 -13.67 3.66 3.48
N LEU A 59 -13.00 4.48 2.67
CA LEU A 59 -12.34 5.68 3.18
C LEU A 59 -13.18 6.90 2.77
N ARG A 60 -13.93 7.38 3.77
CA ARG A 60 -14.69 8.64 3.90
C ARG A 60 -15.73 9.00 2.83
N ASP A 61 -15.54 8.66 1.55
CA ASP A 61 -16.42 9.15 0.47
C ASP A 61 -17.09 8.04 -0.36
N PHE A 62 -16.78 6.75 -0.09
CA PHE A 62 -17.39 5.61 -0.77
C PHE A 62 -18.06 4.68 0.24
N GLN A 63 -19.32 4.97 0.56
CA GLN A 63 -20.22 4.01 1.22
C GLN A 63 -20.62 2.93 0.21
N GLN A 64 -20.66 1.68 0.65
CA GLN A 64 -21.36 0.63 -0.10
C GLN A 64 -22.85 0.99 -0.20
N GLU A 65 -23.57 0.41 -1.17
CA GLU A 65 -25.02 0.65 -1.33
C GLU A 65 -25.84 0.30 -0.06
N ASP A 66 -25.25 -0.44 0.89
CA ASP A 66 -25.85 -0.79 2.19
C ASP A 66 -25.46 0.14 3.37
N GLY A 67 -24.55 1.10 3.17
CA GLY A 67 -24.07 2.02 4.20
C GLY A 67 -22.99 1.47 5.16
N SER A 68 -22.53 0.23 4.99
CA SER A 68 -21.53 -0.39 5.85
C SER A 68 -20.10 0.10 5.54
N PRO A 69 -19.26 0.39 6.56
CA PRO A 69 -17.84 0.67 6.34
C PRO A 69 -17.11 -0.62 5.95
N GLY A 70 -16.59 -0.66 4.72
CA GLY A 70 -15.74 -1.70 4.17
C GLY A 70 -14.54 -2.02 5.06
N TYR A 71 -14.37 -3.32 5.33
CA TYR A 71 -13.53 -3.84 6.41
C TYR A 71 -12.02 -3.83 6.11
N PHE A 72 -11.60 -3.44 4.89
CA PHE A 72 -10.18 -3.45 4.50
C PHE A 72 -9.29 -2.57 5.39
N ALA A 73 -9.86 -1.56 6.06
CA ALA A 73 -9.13 -0.74 7.02
C ALA A 73 -8.47 -1.57 8.15
N GLN A 74 -9.06 -2.72 8.53
CA GLN A 74 -8.52 -3.59 9.57
C GLN A 74 -7.28 -4.39 9.15
N GLN A 75 -6.98 -4.50 7.85
CA GLN A 75 -5.84 -5.28 7.34
C GLN A 75 -4.66 -4.44 6.85
N LEU A 76 -4.71 -3.12 7.03
CA LEU A 76 -3.63 -2.22 6.60
C LEU A 76 -2.36 -2.46 7.43
N GLN A 77 -1.24 -2.74 6.76
CA GLN A 77 0.03 -3.01 7.41
C GLN A 77 0.82 -1.72 7.67
N VAL A 78 0.72 -0.72 6.79
CA VAL A 78 1.49 0.52 6.88
C VAL A 78 0.68 1.78 6.68
N TYR A 79 -0.37 1.76 5.87
CA TYR A 79 -1.13 2.95 5.51
C TYR A 79 -1.85 3.54 6.73
N GLY A 80 -1.60 4.82 7.03
CA GLY A 80 -2.22 5.51 8.17
C GLY A 80 -1.59 5.16 9.53
N ARG A 81 -0.61 4.26 9.58
CA ARG A 81 -0.01 3.72 10.81
C ARG A 81 1.29 4.40 11.21
N THR A 82 1.46 5.68 10.87
CA THR A 82 2.71 6.43 11.17
C THR A 82 3.02 6.40 12.66
N GLY A 83 4.24 6.03 13.02
CA GLY A 83 4.68 5.91 14.41
C GLY A 83 4.30 4.60 15.09
N GLU A 84 3.40 3.80 14.51
CA GLU A 84 3.11 2.45 15.00
C GLU A 84 4.22 1.47 14.65
N PRO A 85 4.39 0.39 15.44
CA PRO A 85 5.38 -0.63 15.15
C PRO A 85 5.06 -1.38 13.86
N CYS A 86 6.07 -1.55 13.00
CA CYS A 86 5.98 -2.40 11.82
C CYS A 86 5.57 -3.83 12.22
N PRO A 87 4.58 -4.45 11.54
CA PRO A 87 4.12 -5.80 11.89
C PRO A 87 5.16 -6.91 11.66
N ILE A 88 6.26 -6.60 10.97
CA ILE A 88 7.34 -7.57 10.67
C ILE A 88 8.54 -7.38 11.59
N CYS A 89 8.97 -6.13 11.85
CA CYS A 89 10.23 -5.85 12.54
C CYS A 89 10.11 -4.88 13.72
N ALA A 90 8.90 -4.47 14.09
CA ALA A 90 8.60 -3.51 15.16
C ALA A 90 9.17 -2.08 14.99
N GLU A 91 10.02 -1.82 13.99
CA GLU A 91 10.47 -0.45 13.69
C GLU A 91 9.28 0.47 13.36
N PRO A 92 9.24 1.69 13.91
CA PRO A 92 8.15 2.63 13.64
C PRO A 92 7.96 2.91 12.15
N ILE A 93 6.71 2.82 11.68
CA ILE A 93 6.35 3.20 10.32
C ILE A 93 6.56 4.70 10.12
N ARG A 94 7.21 5.06 9.00
CA ARG A 94 7.51 6.44 8.64
C ARG A 94 6.54 6.94 7.58
N LEU A 95 6.22 8.23 7.68
CA LEU A 95 5.46 8.97 6.69
C LEU A 95 6.41 9.86 5.89
N LYS A 96 6.23 9.90 4.57
CA LYS A 96 6.89 10.85 3.69
C LYS A 96 5.95 11.34 2.60
N THR A 97 5.97 12.63 2.34
CA THR A 97 5.22 13.21 1.22
C THR A 97 6.03 13.10 -0.07
N LEU A 98 5.49 12.40 -1.07
CA LEU A 98 6.07 12.22 -2.40
C LEU A 98 5.07 12.71 -3.45
N GLY A 99 5.43 13.75 -4.20
CA GLY A 99 4.57 14.31 -5.25
C GLY A 99 3.16 14.67 -4.76
N GLN A 100 3.08 15.38 -3.62
CA GLN A 100 1.84 15.75 -2.93
C GLN A 100 0.99 14.59 -2.38
N ARG A 101 1.54 13.38 -2.27
CA ARG A 101 0.85 12.22 -1.69
C ARG A 101 1.63 11.64 -0.52
N SER A 102 0.91 11.32 0.54
CA SER A 102 1.46 10.66 1.73
C SER A 102 1.84 9.22 1.43
N SER A 103 3.10 8.87 1.67
CA SER A 103 3.62 7.50 1.54
C SER A 103 4.07 6.98 2.90
N PHE A 104 3.55 5.82 3.27
CA PHE A 104 3.79 5.15 4.55
C PHE A 104 4.66 3.93 4.28
N TYR A 105 5.75 3.79 5.02
CA TYR A 105 6.72 2.71 4.78
C TYR A 105 7.51 2.37 6.03
N CYS A 106 8.00 1.12 6.09
CA CYS A 106 8.96 0.69 7.10
C CYS A 106 10.39 0.88 6.57
N PRO A 107 11.27 1.63 7.26
CA PRO A 107 12.63 1.91 6.78
C PRO A 107 13.56 0.69 6.83
N LEU A 108 13.22 -0.36 7.59
CA LEU A 108 14.01 -1.59 7.66
C LEU A 108 13.53 -2.68 6.68
N CYS A 109 12.22 -2.86 6.56
CA CYS A 109 11.64 -3.88 5.68
C CYS A 109 11.69 -3.49 4.19
N GLN A 110 11.77 -2.19 3.87
CA GLN A 110 11.72 -1.70 2.49
C GLN A 110 13.06 -1.06 2.08
N ARG A 111 13.64 -1.51 0.97
CA ARG A 111 14.95 -1.07 0.44
C ARG A 111 14.91 -0.66 -1.03
#